data_AF-A0A0U9HUZ4-F1
#
_entry.id   AF-A0A0U9HUZ4-F1
#
_cell.length_a   1.000
_cell.length_b   1.000
_cell.length_c   1.000
_cell.angle_alpha   90.00
_cell.angle_beta   90.00
_cell.angle_gamma   90.00
#
_symmetry.space_group_name_H-M   'P 1'
#
loop_
_entity.id
_entity.type
_entity.pdbx_description
1 polymer ?
#
loop_
_entity_poly.entity_id
_entity_poly.type
_entity_poly.pdbx_seq_one_letter_code
_entity_poly.pdbx_strand_id
1 'polypeptide(L)'
;MGLYKRSKIWWIAITIDGKQKCFSTKTSDRKIAEQIYAKVLLKLDNQESKTVTWQTETNQESMLTFESFYREHYLPWCYKRQNYYHTKKILSQSLARVV
;
A
#
# COMPACT_ATOMS: atom_id res chain seq x y z
N MET A 1 -16.14 14.16 -10.15
CA MET A 1 -14.82 14.32 -9.50
C MET A 1 -14.82 15.67 -8.83
N GLY A 2 -14.42 15.79 -7.57
CA GLY A 2 -14.56 17.03 -6.82
C GLY A 2 -14.49 16.87 -5.30
N LEU A 3 -14.76 17.97 -4.60
CA LEU A 3 -14.81 18.04 -3.15
C LEU A 3 -16.21 17.66 -2.65
N TYR A 4 -16.30 16.71 -1.71
CA TYR A 4 -17.55 16.27 -1.12
C TYR A 4 -17.42 16.05 0.38
N LYS A 5 -18.50 16.22 1.13
CA LYS A 5 -18.51 16.08 2.60
C LYS A 5 -18.93 14.67 2.98
N ARG A 6 -18.14 13.99 3.81
CA ARG A 6 -18.50 12.71 4.43
C ARG A 6 -18.46 12.86 5.95
N SER A 7 -19.63 12.89 6.57
CA SER A 7 -19.80 13.19 7.99
C SER A 7 -19.19 14.57 8.34
N LYS A 8 -18.20 14.63 9.24
CA LYS A 8 -17.53 15.86 9.68
C LYS A 8 -16.32 16.25 8.83
N ILE A 9 -15.89 15.43 7.87
CA ILE A 9 -14.64 15.62 7.14
C ILE A 9 -14.94 15.79 5.65
N TRP A 10 -14.23 16.71 5.00
CA TRP A 10 -14.27 16.87 3.55
C TRP A 10 -13.30 15.91 2.86
N TRP A 11 -13.72 15.40 1.71
CA TRP A 11 -13.00 14.43 0.90
C TRP A 11 -12.84 14.96 -0.52
N ILE A 12 -11.71 14.63 -1.13
CA ILE A 12 -11.41 14.97 -2.50
C ILE A 12 -11.38 13.68 -3.30
N ALA A 13 -12.10 13.64 -4.41
CA ALA A 13 -12.01 12.58 -5.41
C ALA A 13 -11.51 13.16 -6.73
N ILE A 14 -10.35 12.69 -7.18
CA ILE A 14 -9.71 13.09 -8.44
C ILE A 14 -9.19 11.86 -9.18
N THR A 15 -9.09 11.99 -10.50
CA THR A 15 -8.51 10.95 -11.36
C THR A 15 -7.08 11.35 -11.70
N ILE A 16 -6.13 10.46 -11.42
CA ILE A 16 -4.71 10.64 -11.77
C ILE A 16 -4.31 9.36 -12.49
N ASP A 17 -3.74 9.48 -13.70
CA ASP A 17 -3.28 8.35 -14.52
C ASP A 17 -4.36 7.27 -14.75
N GLY A 18 -5.58 7.70 -15.04
CA GLY A 18 -6.73 6.80 -15.25
C GLY A 18 -7.24 6.09 -13.98
N LYS A 19 -6.63 6.31 -12.82
CA LYS A 19 -7.06 5.74 -11.53
C LYS A 19 -7.71 6.82 -10.66
N GLN A 20 -8.86 6.50 -10.08
CA GLN A 20 -9.52 7.37 -9.12
C GLN A 20 -8.81 7.28 -7.76
N LYS A 21 -8.30 8.40 -7.28
CA LYS A 21 -7.74 8.53 -5.93
C LYS A 21 -8.65 9.40 -5.08
N CYS A 22 -9.00 8.88 -3.91
CA CYS A 22 -9.81 9.57 -2.91
C CYS A 22 -8.97 9.79 -1.65
N PHE A 23 -8.92 11.03 -1.17
CA PHE A 23 -8.20 11.37 0.06
C PHE A 23 -9.01 12.34 0.92
N SER A 24 -8.82 12.25 2.24
CA SER A 24 -9.46 13.14 3.19
C SER A 24 -8.67 14.44 3.33
N THR A 25 -9.37 15.57 3.42
CA THR A 25 -8.75 16.87 3.74
C THR A 25 -8.46 17.02 5.22
N LYS A 26 -8.99 16.11 6.06
CA LYS A 26 -8.93 16.13 7.53
C LYS A 26 -9.50 17.39 8.17
N THR A 27 -10.28 18.19 7.42
CA THR A 27 -10.88 19.43 7.90
C THR A 27 -12.39 19.36 7.80
N SER A 28 -13.09 20.01 8.73
CA SER A 28 -14.55 20.19 8.73
C SER A 28 -15.00 21.46 8.01
N ASP A 29 -14.12 22.44 7.92
CA ASP A 29 -14.41 23.75 7.34
C ASP A 29 -14.31 23.72 5.82
N ARG A 30 -15.39 24.14 5.18
CA ARG A 30 -15.53 24.13 3.72
C ARG A 30 -14.47 24.98 3.02
N LYS A 31 -14.23 26.20 3.51
CA LYS A 31 -13.28 27.16 2.92
C LYS A 31 -11.86 26.59 2.90
N ILE A 32 -11.44 25.95 4.00
CA ILE A 32 -10.11 25.33 4.10
C ILE A 32 -10.03 24.12 3.16
N ALA A 33 -11.08 23.32 3.09
CA ALA A 33 -11.15 22.18 2.18
C ALA A 33 -11.10 22.59 0.70
N GLU A 34 -11.74 23.70 0.32
CA GLU A 34 -11.66 24.28 -1.03
C GLU A 34 -10.25 24.79 -1.35
N GLN A 35 -9.57 25.43 -0.39
CA GLN A 35 -8.16 25.84 -0.56
C GLN A 35 -7.23 24.65 -0.74
N ILE A 36 -7.40 23.57 0.04
CA ILE A 36 -6.63 22.34 -0.10
C ILE A 36 -6.87 21.73 -1.49
N TYR A 37 -8.13 21.68 -1.93
CA TYR A 37 -8.49 21.15 -3.24
C TYR A 37 -7.83 21.95 -4.38
N ALA A 38 -7.91 23.28 -4.34
CA ALA A 38 -7.26 24.14 -5.33
C ALA A 38 -5.74 23.94 -5.38
N LYS A 39 -5.08 23.83 -4.22
CA LYS A 39 -3.64 23.54 -4.14
C LYS A 39 -3.29 22.19 -4.76
N VAL A 40 -4.13 21.17 -4.59
CA VAL A 40 -3.89 19.86 -5.19
C VAL A 40 -4.06 19.90 -6.70
N LEU A 41 -5.10 20.58 -7.21
CA LEU A 41 -5.29 20.76 -8.65
C LEU A 41 -4.12 21.50 -9.30
N LEU A 42 -3.67 22.61 -8.70
CA LEU A 42 -2.50 23.36 -9.20
C LEU A 42 -1.23 22.51 -9.20
N LYS A 43 -1.02 21.66 -8.18
CA LYS A 43 0.14 20.76 -8.16
C LYS A 43 0.10 19.73 -9.29
N LEU A 44 -1.09 19.22 -9.62
CA LEU A 44 -1.28 18.24 -10.70
C LEU A 44 -1.05 18.88 -12.07
N ASP A 45 -1.59 20.08 -12.28
CA ASP A 45 -1.38 20.87 -13.50
C ASP A 45 0.11 21.15 -13.75
N ASN A 46 0.84 21.53 -12.70
CA ASN A 46 2.30 21.72 -12.79
C ASN A 46 3.09 20.42 -13.00
N GLN A 47 2.53 19.24 -12.66
CA GLN A 47 3.20 17.95 -12.80
C GLN A 47 3.19 17.39 -14.23
N GLU A 48 2.33 17.88 -15.13
CA GLU A 48 2.34 17.45 -16.54
C GLU A 48 3.67 17.77 -17.25
N SER A 49 4.49 18.68 -16.71
CA SER A 49 5.83 19.02 -17.23
C SER A 49 6.98 18.18 -16.65
N LYS A 50 6.72 17.39 -15.60
CA LYS A 50 7.69 16.42 -15.08
C LYS A 50 7.17 15.05 -15.42
N THR A 51 7.64 14.51 -16.54
CA THR A 51 7.81 13.07 -16.71
C THR A 51 8.63 12.60 -15.52
N VAL A 52 7.94 12.24 -14.44
CA VAL A 52 8.53 11.56 -13.30
C VAL A 52 8.85 10.19 -13.86
N THR A 53 10.06 10.07 -14.42
CA THR A 53 10.71 8.77 -14.53
C THR A 53 10.64 8.22 -13.12
N TRP A 54 9.75 7.26 -12.90
CA TRP A 54 9.81 6.44 -11.71
C TRP A 54 11.21 5.84 -11.77
N GLN A 55 12.16 6.44 -11.04
CA GLN A 55 13.35 5.73 -10.64
C GLN A 55 12.81 4.69 -9.66
N THR A 56 12.31 3.58 -10.22
CA THR A 56 12.38 2.30 -9.55
C THR A 56 13.86 2.17 -9.23
N GLU A 57 14.22 2.55 -8.00
CA GLU A 57 15.35 1.94 -7.35
C GLU A 57 15.15 0.45 -7.61
N THR A 58 16.05 -0.11 -8.41
CA THR A 58 16.19 -1.55 -8.53
C THR A 58 16.52 -2.02 -7.13
N ASN A 59 15.49 -2.25 -6.32
CA ASN A 59 15.54 -3.25 -5.28
C ASN A 59 16.08 -4.45 -6.02
N GLN A 60 17.35 -4.76 -5.77
CA GLN A 60 17.98 -5.96 -6.27
C GLN A 60 16.97 -7.05 -5.96
N GLU A 61 16.35 -7.62 -6.99
CA GLU A 61 15.46 -8.76 -6.84
C GLU A 61 16.36 -9.88 -6.35
N SER A 62 16.59 -9.92 -5.03
CA SER A 62 17.26 -11.03 -4.41
C SER A 62 16.45 -12.24 -4.84
N MET A 63 17.10 -13.19 -5.53
CA MET A 63 16.53 -14.47 -5.93
C MET A 63 16.21 -15.33 -4.69
N LEU A 64 15.49 -14.76 -3.72
CA LEU A 64 14.98 -15.47 -2.58
C LEU A 64 13.84 -16.33 -3.12
N THR A 65 14.12 -17.62 -3.22
CA THR A 65 13.07 -18.60 -3.45
C THR A 65 12.07 -18.49 -2.30
N PHE A 66 10.81 -18.80 -2.60
CA PHE A 66 9.78 -18.82 -1.56
C PHE A 66 10.21 -19.66 -0.35
N GLU A 67 10.94 -20.75 -0.58
CA GLU A 67 11.47 -21.61 0.48
C GLU A 67 12.49 -20.91 1.40
N SER A 68 13.46 -20.18 0.83
CA SER A 68 14.45 -19.47 1.65
C SER A 68 13.79 -18.38 2.49
N PHE A 69 12.89 -17.59 1.88
CA PHE A 69 12.12 -16.57 2.59
C PHE A 69 11.27 -17.16 3.72
N TYR A 70 10.57 -18.26 3.44
CA TYR A 70 9.68 -18.91 4.41
C TYR A 70 10.47 -19.41 5.64
N ARG A 71 11.64 -20.00 5.43
CA ARG A 71 12.48 -20.53 6.52
C ARG A 71 13.15 -19.43 7.33
N GLU A 72 13.75 -18.44 6.67
CA GLU A 72 14.61 -17.45 7.32
C GLU A 72 13.85 -16.28 7.94
N HIS A 73 12.74 -15.87 7.34
CA HIS A 73 11.98 -14.69 7.79
C HIS A 73 10.64 -15.06 8.43
N TYR A 74 9.88 -15.96 7.80
CA TYR A 74 8.51 -16.23 8.23
C TYR A 74 8.42 -17.16 9.45
N LEU A 75 9.23 -18.22 9.53
CA LEU A 75 9.23 -19.13 10.68
C LEU A 75 9.65 -18.45 12.00
N PRO A 76 10.71 -17.62 12.04
CA PRO A 76 11.05 -16.85 13.25
C PRO A 76 9.94 -15.89 13.69
N TRP A 77 9.28 -15.23 12.73
CA TRP A 77 8.14 -14.33 13.01
C TRP A 77 6.92 -15.06 13.57
N CYS A 78 6.74 -16.33 13.20
CA CYS A 78 5.67 -17.18 13.72
C CYS A 78 5.95 -17.71 15.12
N TYR A 79 7.21 -17.75 15.58
CA TYR A 79 7.58 -18.35 16.86
C TYR A 79 6.80 -17.73 18.03
N LYS A 80 6.25 -18.58 18.92
CA LYS A 80 5.36 -18.22 20.05
C LYS A 80 4.00 -17.61 19.68
N ARG A 81 3.60 -17.62 18.40
CA ARG A 81 2.24 -17.26 17.96
C ARG A 81 1.43 -18.49 17.61
N GLN A 82 0.11 -18.38 17.59
CA GLN A 82 -0.80 -19.48 17.25
C GLN A 82 -0.52 -20.08 15.85
N ASN A 83 -0.05 -19.25 14.91
CA ASN A 83 0.40 -19.68 13.58
C ASN A 83 1.61 -20.64 13.59
N TYR A 84 2.41 -20.68 14.65
CA TYR A 84 3.52 -21.62 14.80
C TYR A 84 3.08 -23.09 14.79
N TYR A 85 1.94 -23.37 15.40
CA TYR A 85 1.43 -24.74 15.52
C TYR A 85 0.86 -25.24 14.18
N HIS A 86 0.29 -24.32 13.37
CA HIS A 86 -0.15 -24.62 12.01
C HIS A 86 1.03 -24.89 11.07
N THR A 87 2.11 -24.11 11.14
CA THR A 87 3.30 -24.31 10.30
C THR A 87 4.03 -25.62 10.64
N LYS A 88 4.11 -26.00 11.92
CA LYS A 88 4.63 -27.31 12.34
C LYS A 88 3.85 -28.49 11.74
N LYS A 89 2.52 -28.42 11.74
CA LYS A 89 1.65 -29.47 11.20
C LYS A 89 1.90 -29.72 9.72
N ILE A 90 2.09 -28.65 8.94
CA ILE A 90 2.35 -28.73 7.50
C ILE A 90 3.73 -29.36 7.23
N LEU A 91 4.77 -28.95 7.96
CA LEU A 91 6.13 -29.52 7.83
C LEU A 91 6.18 -31.01 8.20
N SER A 92 5.44 -31.45 9.23
CA SER A 92 5.37 -32.87 9.58
C SER A 92 4.68 -33.71 8.51
N GLN A 93 3.70 -33.15 7.79
CA GLN A 93 2.95 -33.87 6.75
C GLN A 93 3.73 -33.97 5.44
N SER A 94 4.56 -32.97 5.11
CA SER A 94 5.40 -33.02 3.91
C SER A 94 6.55 -34.03 4.05
N LEU A 95 7.16 -34.13 5.23
CA LEU A 95 8.22 -35.10 5.50
C LEU A 95 7.71 -36.55 5.51
N ALA A 96 6.49 -36.78 5.97
CA ALA A 96 5.86 -38.10 5.99
C ALA A 96 5.40 -38.61 4.61
N ARG A 97 5.45 -37.78 3.55
CA ARG A 97 5.06 -38.16 2.17
C ARG A 97 6.24 -38.59 1.29
N VAL A 98 7.47 -38.46 1.77
CA VAL A 98 8.70 -38.74 1.01
C VAL A 98 9.35 -40.07 1.43
N VAL A 99 8.70 -40.82 2.34
CA VAL A 99 9.06 -42.20 2.74
C VAL A 99 7.93 -43.13 2.31
#